data_AF-A0A2G9Z7W5-F1
#
_entry.id   AF-A0A2G9Z7W5-F1
#
_cell.length_a   1.000
_cell.length_b   1.000
_cell.length_c   1.000
_cell.angle_alpha   90.00
_cell.angle_beta   90.00
_cell.angle_gamma   90.00
#
_symmetry.space_group_name_H-M   'P 1'
#
loop_
_entity.id
_entity.type
_entity.pdbx_description
1 polymer ?
#
loop_
_entity_poly.entity_id
_entity_poly.type
_entity_poly.pdbx_seq_one_letter_code
_entity_poly.pdbx_strand_id
1 'polypeptide(L)'
;MESTSQGEDNLKVIFFDVGQGDAIFIETPEKKQILIDGGDSSLILDKLTKQMKFDDRLIDVIVLTHPHADHVTGLVEVLKRYQVGEVWLTG
;
A
#
# COMPACT_ATOMS: atom_id res chain seq x y z
N MET A 1 -13.56 -24.60 -29.09
CA MET A 1 -14.18 -24.60 -27.76
C MET A 1 -13.15 -24.00 -26.82
N GLU A 2 -13.43 -22.79 -26.35
CA GLU A 2 -12.58 -22.02 -25.45
C GLU A 2 -12.43 -22.70 -24.10
N SER A 3 -11.23 -22.58 -23.53
CA SER A 3 -11.03 -22.54 -22.08
C SER A 3 -9.94 -21.54 -21.80
N THR A 4 -10.33 -20.27 -21.66
CA THR A 4 -9.50 -19.21 -21.10
C THR A 4 -9.46 -19.43 -19.59
N SER A 5 -8.42 -20.07 -19.05
CA SER A 5 -8.24 -20.15 -17.59
C SER A 5 -7.64 -18.84 -17.10
N GLN A 6 -8.52 -17.97 -16.59
CA GLN A 6 -8.33 -17.03 -15.48
C GLN A 6 -6.86 -16.88 -15.02
N GLY A 7 -6.25 -15.72 -15.27
CA GLY A 7 -4.97 -15.39 -14.65
C GLY A 7 -5.15 -15.42 -13.14
N GLU A 8 -4.32 -16.18 -12.43
CA GLU A 8 -4.50 -16.39 -10.99
C GLU A 8 -4.47 -15.05 -10.25
N ASP A 9 -5.61 -14.67 -9.67
CA ASP A 9 -5.73 -13.60 -8.70
C ASP A 9 -5.02 -14.05 -7.41
N ASN A 10 -3.69 -13.95 -7.41
CA ASN A 10 -2.85 -14.37 -6.29
C ASN A 10 -2.68 -13.22 -5.28
N LEU A 11 -2.48 -13.59 -4.01
CA LEU A 11 -2.07 -12.65 -2.98
C LEU A 11 -0.69 -12.09 -3.35
N LYS A 12 -0.60 -10.77 -3.47
CA LYS A 12 0.64 -10.03 -3.76
C LYS A 12 1.09 -9.34 -2.49
N VAL A 13 2.32 -9.60 -2.06
CA VAL A 13 2.96 -8.95 -0.91
C VAL A 13 4.28 -8.35 -1.39
N ILE A 14 4.46 -7.04 -1.22
CA ILE A 14 5.66 -6.32 -1.61
C ILE A 14 6.22 -5.55 -0.43
N PHE A 15 7.49 -5.78 -0.17
CA PHE A 15 8.30 -4.98 0.75
C PHE A 15 8.97 -3.87 -0.05
N PHE A 16 8.60 -2.63 0.23
CA PHE A 16 9.18 -1.49 -0.47
C PHE A 16 10.47 -1.04 0.20
N ASP A 17 11.51 -0.93 -0.62
CA ASP A 17 12.70 -0.16 -0.25
C ASP A 17 12.39 1.33 -0.31
N VAL A 18 12.07 1.90 0.86
CA VAL A 18 11.75 3.33 1.07
C VAL A 18 12.87 4.09 1.77
N GLY A 19 14.06 3.50 1.91
CA GLY A 19 15.16 4.06 2.69
C GLY A 19 15.02 3.72 4.17
N GLN A 20 14.51 4.65 4.98
CA GLN A 20 14.35 4.46 6.42
C GLN A 20 12.89 4.11 6.78
N GLY A 21 12.75 3.20 7.74
CA GLY A 21 11.47 2.67 8.21
C GLY A 21 10.94 1.54 7.34
N ASP A 22 9.70 1.15 7.62
CA ASP A 22 9.02 0.05 6.93
C ASP A 22 7.93 0.57 5.98
N ALA A 23 7.72 -0.16 4.89
CA ALA A 23 6.57 0.03 4.01
C ALA A 23 6.26 -1.28 3.27
N ILE A 24 5.07 -1.82 3.50
CA ILE A 24 4.62 -3.09 2.91
C ILE A 24 3.29 -2.87 2.21
N PHE A 25 3.22 -3.25 0.94
CA PHE A 25 1.98 -3.23 0.17
C PHE A 25 1.47 -4.65 -0.05
N ILE A 26 0.19 -4.84 0.23
CA ILE A 26 -0.52 -6.11 0.05
C ILE A 26 -1.70 -5.85 -0.89
N GLU A 27 -1.81 -6.66 -1.94
CA GLU A 27 -3.02 -6.74 -2.77
C GLU A 27 -3.59 -8.16 -2.68
N THR A 28 -4.84 -8.29 -2.25
CA THR A 28 -5.53 -9.58 -2.13
C THR A 28 -5.99 -10.09 -3.51
N PRO A 29 -6.35 -11.38 -3.64
CA PRO A 29 -7.03 -11.89 -4.82
C PRO A 29 -8.24 -11.05 -5.26
N GLU A 30 -9.01 -10.54 -4.29
CA GLU A 30 -10.18 -9.68 -4.51
C GLU A 30 -9.83 -8.22 -4.79
N LYS A 31 -8.55 -7.91 -5.04
CA LYS A 31 -8.03 -6.56 -5.32
C LYS A 31 -8.16 -5.56 -4.18
N LYS A 32 -8.32 -6.05 -2.95
CA LYS A 32 -8.20 -5.18 -1.77
C LYS A 32 -6.74 -4.79 -1.55
N GLN A 33 -6.51 -3.52 -1.28
CA GLN A 33 -5.20 -2.93 -1.13
C GLN A 33 -4.96 -2.49 0.31
N ILE A 34 -3.90 -3.02 0.89
CA ILE A 34 -3.51 -2.76 2.27
C ILE A 34 -2.08 -2.22 2.24
N LEU A 35 -1.86 -1.09 2.90
CA LEU A 35 -0.55 -0.51 3.11
C LEU A 35 -0.20 -0.55 4.59
N ILE A 36 0.94 -1.14 4.93
CA ILE A 36 1.46 -1.21 6.29
C ILE A 36 2.71 -0.33 6.36
N ASP A 37 2.66 0.70 7.20
CA ASP A 37 3.68 1.76 7.34
C ASP A 37 4.02 2.48 6.01
N GLY A 38 4.79 3.57 6.09
CA GLY A 38 5.09 4.40 4.92
C GLY A 38 6.54 4.86 4.81
N GLY A 39 7.39 4.48 5.75
CA GLY A 39 8.72 5.05 5.93
C GLY A 39 8.71 6.56 6.21
N ASP A 40 9.89 7.16 6.11
CA ASP A 40 10.16 8.54 6.54
C ASP A 40 10.05 9.59 5.43
N SER A 41 9.69 9.19 4.20
CA SER A 41 9.75 10.06 3.02
C SER A 41 8.62 9.80 2.01
N SER A 42 8.55 10.64 0.98
CA SER A 42 7.56 10.49 -0.10
C SER A 42 7.89 9.39 -1.11
N LEU A 43 9.00 8.66 -0.95
CA LEU A 43 9.41 7.59 -1.87
C LEU A 43 8.34 6.52 -2.05
N ILE A 44 7.51 6.30 -1.03
CA ILE A 44 6.38 5.37 -1.07
C ILE A 44 5.41 5.65 -2.24
N LEU A 45 5.22 6.91 -2.62
CA LEU A 45 4.33 7.28 -3.73
C LEU A 45 4.84 6.74 -5.07
N ASP A 46 6.16 6.82 -5.31
CA ASP A 46 6.80 6.30 -6.51
C ASP A 46 6.76 4.77 -6.55
N LYS A 47 6.72 4.11 -5.38
CA LYS A 47 6.58 2.66 -5.29
C LYS A 47 5.14 2.24 -5.59
N LEU A 48 4.15 2.91 -4.98
CA LEU A 48 2.72 2.64 -5.20
C LEU A 48 2.33 2.81 -6.67
N THR A 49 2.77 3.89 -7.33
CA THR A 49 2.49 4.13 -8.75
C THR A 49 3.07 3.08 -9.70
N LYS A 50 4.08 2.32 -9.28
CA LYS A 50 4.63 1.18 -10.04
C LYS A 50 3.87 -0.12 -9.82
N GLN A 51 3.08 -0.20 -8.74
CA GLN A 51 2.36 -1.43 -8.36
C GLN A 51 0.87 -1.38 -8.62
N MET A 52 0.27 -0.19 -8.53
CA MET A 52 -1.14 0.08 -8.75
C MET A 52 -1.40 0.53 -10.19
N LYS A 53 -2.66 0.43 -10.64
CA LYS A 53 -3.07 1.00 -11.92
C LYS A 53 -2.95 2.53 -11.88
N PHE A 54 -2.70 3.15 -13.03
CA PHE A 54 -2.41 4.59 -13.11
C PHE A 54 -3.58 5.49 -12.63
N ASP A 55 -4.81 5.01 -12.78
CA ASP A 55 -6.06 5.65 -12.40
C ASP A 55 -6.55 5.22 -11.01
N ASP A 56 -5.94 4.19 -10.43
CA ASP A 56 -6.30 3.70 -9.12
C ASP A 56 -5.70 4.60 -8.03
N ARG A 57 -6.60 5.09 -7.18
CA ARG A 57 -6.30 6.00 -6.07
C ARG A 57 -6.92 5.51 -4.77
N LEU A 58 -7.35 4.26 -4.69
CA LEU A 58 -7.96 3.68 -3.50
C LEU A 58 -6.95 2.81 -2.75
N ILE A 59 -6.81 3.04 -1.45
CA ILE A 59 -6.18 2.09 -0.53
C ILE A 59 -7.25 1.74 0.50
N ASP A 60 -7.62 0.47 0.59
CA ASP A 60 -8.71 0.03 1.48
C ASP A 60 -8.33 0.23 2.94
N VAL A 61 -7.11 -0.16 3.32
CA VAL A 61 -6.64 -0.10 4.71
C VAL A 61 -5.21 0.41 4.76
N ILE A 62 -4.97 1.38 5.63
CA ILE A 62 -3.62 1.72 6.11
C ILE A 62 -3.46 1.17 7.53
N VAL A 63 -2.36 0.48 7.79
CA VAL A 63 -1.96 0.02 9.12
C VAL A 63 -0.69 0.77 9.52
N LEU A 64 -0.72 1.45 10.67
CA LEU A 64 0.48 2.04 11.28
C LEU A 64 0.89 1.19 12.48
N THR A 65 2.07 0.58 12.41
CA THR A 65 2.54 -0.41 13.40
C THR A 65 3.01 0.21 14.71
N HIS A 66 3.53 1.44 14.66
CA HIS A 66 3.87 2.22 15.84
C HIS A 66 3.96 3.71 15.49
N PRO A 67 3.52 4.61 16.39
CA PRO A 67 3.40 6.04 16.10
C PRO A 67 4.74 6.80 16.29
N HIS A 68 5.86 6.25 15.81
CA HIS A 68 7.10 7.01 15.75
C HIS A 68 7.13 7.89 14.47
N ALA A 69 7.71 9.09 14.59
CA ALA A 69 7.66 10.10 13.54
C ALA A 69 8.31 9.66 12.21
N ASP A 70 9.25 8.72 12.26
CA ASP A 70 9.94 8.12 11.12
C ASP A 70 9.11 7.09 10.34
N HIS A 71 7.90 6.75 10.79
CA HIS A 71 6.95 5.88 10.08
C HIS A 71 5.73 6.62 9.50
N VAL A 72 5.49 7.86 9.96
CA VAL A 72 4.26 8.61 9.67
C VAL A 72 4.41 9.50 8.44
N THR A 73 5.60 10.00 8.15
CA THR A 73 5.82 10.97 7.07
C THR A 73 5.37 10.44 5.71
N GLY A 74 5.74 9.20 5.36
CA GLY A 74 5.30 8.60 4.11
C GLY A 74 3.79 8.36 4.06
N LEU A 75 3.17 7.88 5.15
CA LEU A 75 1.72 7.69 5.22
C LEU A 75 0.93 8.99 5.09
N VAL A 76 1.44 10.09 5.64
CA VAL A 76 0.84 11.43 5.46
C VAL A 76 0.84 11.82 3.98
N GLU A 77 1.92 11.54 3.25
CA GLU A 77 1.97 11.82 1.82
C GLU A 77 1.02 10.95 0.99
N VAL A 78 0.78 9.71 1.43
CA VAL A 78 -0.22 8.79 0.86
C VAL A 78 -1.63 9.33 1.10
N LEU A 79 -1.98 9.70 2.34
CA LEU A 79 -3.29 10.24 2.71
C LEU A 79 -3.66 11.54 1.94
N LYS A 80 -2.66 12.32 1.49
CA LYS A 80 -2.89 13.51 0.66
C LYS A 80 -3.28 13.20 -0.79
N ARG A 81 -2.99 11.99 -1.30
CA ARG A 81 -3.06 11.64 -2.73
C ARG A 81 -3.97 10.44 -3.04
N TYR A 82 -4.21 9.59 -2.06
CA TYR A 82 -5.05 8.40 -2.17
C TYR A 82 -6.27 8.57 -1.27
N GLN A 83 -7.41 8.06 -1.73
CA GLN A 83 -8.57 7.83 -0.90
C GLN A 83 -8.29 6.60 -0.03
N VAL A 84 -8.45 6.76 1.27
CA VAL A 84 -8.20 5.68 2.24
C VAL A 84 -9.50 5.32 2.93
N GLY A 85 -9.85 4.04 2.89
CA GLY A 85 -11.09 3.54 3.51
C GLY A 85 -11.01 3.51 5.03
N GLU A 86 -10.00 2.82 5.55
CA GLU A 86 -9.79 2.66 6.99
C GLU A 86 -8.32 2.92 7.37
N VAL A 87 -8.12 3.43 8.59
CA VAL A 87 -6.79 3.57 9.20
C VAL A 87 -6.79 2.81 10.51
N TRP A 88 -5.92 1.81 10.61
CA TRP A 88 -5.73 0.97 11.78
C TRP A 88 -4.45 1.39 12.51
N LEU A 89 -4.57 1.62 13.81
CA LEU A 89 -3.49 2.04 14.67
C LEU A 89 -3.34 0.98 15.76
N THR A 90 -2.14 0.46 15.92
CA THR A 90 -1.77 -0.29 17.12
C THR A 90 -1.51 0.71 18.24
N GLY A 91 -2.42 0.77 19.20
CA GLY A 91 -2.30 1.55 20.44
C GLY A 91 -1.67 0.74 21.55
#